data_AF-A0A562BRX0-F1
#
_entry.id   AF-A0A562BRX0-F1
#
_cell.length_a   1.000
_cell.length_b   1.000
_cell.length_c   1.000
_cell.angle_alpha   90.00
_cell.angle_beta   90.00
_cell.angle_gamma   90.00
#
_symmetry.space_group_name_H-M   'P 1'
#
loop_
_entity.id
_entity.type
_entity.pdbx_description
1 polymer ?
#
loop_
_entity_poly.entity_id
_entity_poly.type
_entity_poly.pdbx_seq_one_letter_code
_entity_poly.pdbx_strand_id
1 'polypeptide(L)'
;MPAAAHNRRVNARIPAPRSSAGPSAEQDQRLVADWQRHLEALAGPVRELLAGIDADAVPAAADHFYGVLLDDPRASRYLSPEQVRERLKPSLQRWLRSLLGASPADLDTLFAQQQHVGHVHARIGVPVDLVYRGGRLLKQDLYAAIRARAPTRARARTPARSTARSACSR
;
A
#
# COMPACT_ATOMS: atom_id res chain seq x y z
N MET A 1 -18.05 -63.60 -40.56
CA MET A 1 -18.55 -62.36 -39.92
C MET A 1 -17.39 -61.36 -39.87
N PRO A 2 -17.49 -60.21 -40.55
CA PRO A 2 -16.36 -59.32 -40.88
C PRO A 2 -16.26 -58.11 -39.95
N ALA A 3 -15.20 -57.31 -40.13
CA ALA A 3 -14.95 -55.90 -39.73
C ALA A 3 -13.65 -55.78 -38.91
N ALA A 4 -12.75 -54.81 -39.10
CA ALA A 4 -12.78 -53.60 -39.92
C ALA A 4 -11.34 -53.14 -40.20
N ALA A 5 -11.14 -52.63 -41.42
CA ALA A 5 -10.10 -51.64 -41.69
C ALA A 5 -10.33 -50.38 -40.84
N HIS A 6 -9.27 -49.69 -40.42
CA HIS A 6 -9.03 -48.29 -40.82
C HIS A 6 -7.80 -47.73 -40.10
N ASN A 7 -6.76 -47.48 -40.88
CA ASN A 7 -5.68 -46.58 -40.55
C ASN A 7 -6.09 -45.18 -41.05
N ARG A 8 -6.31 -44.20 -40.16
CA ARG A 8 -6.36 -42.78 -40.55
C ARG A 8 -5.82 -41.92 -39.42
N ARG A 9 -4.57 -41.48 -39.63
CA ARG A 9 -3.91 -40.41 -38.89
C ARG A 9 -4.77 -39.15 -38.97
N VAL A 10 -5.28 -38.68 -37.85
CA VAL A 10 -5.93 -37.37 -37.75
C VAL A 10 -4.82 -36.35 -37.50
N ASN A 11 -4.48 -35.60 -38.54
CA ASN A 11 -3.57 -34.47 -38.46
C ASN A 11 -4.35 -33.29 -37.85
N ALA A 12 -4.40 -33.21 -36.52
CA ALA A 12 -5.01 -32.09 -35.82
C ALA A 12 -3.99 -30.95 -35.71
N ARG A 13 -4.19 -29.92 -36.54
CA ARG A 13 -3.44 -28.67 -36.51
C ARG A 13 -3.65 -28.01 -35.14
N ILE A 14 -2.59 -27.96 -34.32
CA ILE A 14 -2.61 -27.27 -33.01
C ILE A 14 -2.89 -25.79 -33.29
N PRO A 15 -3.96 -25.19 -32.75
CA PRO A 15 -4.16 -23.75 -32.87
C PRO A 15 -3.10 -23.03 -32.03
N ALA A 16 -2.48 -22.00 -32.61
CA ALA A 16 -1.57 -21.12 -31.88
C ALA A 16 -2.27 -20.54 -30.62
N PRO A 17 -1.52 -20.32 -29.52
CA PRO A 17 -2.10 -19.77 -28.30
C PRO A 17 -2.72 -18.41 -28.61
N ARG A 18 -4.03 -18.28 -28.34
CA ARG A 18 -4.70 -16.98 -28.36
C ARG A 18 -4.06 -16.14 -27.25
N SER A 19 -3.52 -14.97 -27.62
CA SER A 19 -3.04 -14.00 -26.65
C SER A 19 -4.25 -13.46 -25.89
N SER A 20 -4.54 -14.03 -24.72
CA SER A 20 -5.54 -13.52 -23.79
C SER A 20 -4.85 -12.58 -22.81
N ALA A 21 -4.61 -11.34 -23.21
CA ALA A 21 -4.66 -10.27 -22.23
C ALA A 21 -6.12 -10.23 -21.72
N GLY A 22 -6.40 -11.00 -20.68
CA GLY A 22 -7.74 -11.13 -20.11
C GLY A 22 -8.17 -9.90 -19.30
N PRO A 23 -9.38 -9.91 -18.72
CA PRO A 23 -9.92 -8.78 -17.93
C PRO A 23 -8.98 -8.29 -16.81
N SER A 24 -8.12 -9.16 -16.27
CA SER A 24 -7.08 -8.82 -15.28
C SER A 24 -6.04 -7.84 -15.81
N ALA A 25 -5.55 -8.03 -17.05
CA ALA A 25 -4.49 -7.19 -17.60
C ALA A 25 -4.98 -5.76 -17.87
N GLU A 26 -6.22 -5.62 -18.35
CA GLU A 26 -6.85 -4.30 -18.52
C GLU A 26 -7.15 -3.63 -17.18
N GLN A 27 -7.55 -4.40 -16.16
CA GLN A 27 -7.72 -3.90 -14.80
C GLN A 27 -6.41 -3.38 -14.23
N ASP A 28 -5.33 -4.15 -14.38
CA ASP A 28 -3.99 -3.77 -13.92
C ASP A 28 -3.50 -2.50 -14.60
N GLN A 29 -3.69 -2.37 -15.92
CA GLN A 29 -3.38 -1.14 -16.65
C GLN A 29 -4.14 0.08 -16.12
N ARG A 30 -5.43 -0.08 -15.79
CA ARG A 30 -6.21 1.01 -15.18
C ARG A 30 -5.67 1.41 -13.81
N LEU A 31 -5.31 0.43 -12.97
CA LEU A 31 -4.75 0.71 -11.64
C LEU A 31 -3.40 1.44 -11.73
N VAL A 32 -2.52 1.04 -12.65
CA VAL A 32 -1.24 1.71 -12.89
C VAL A 32 -1.46 3.13 -13.40
N ALA A 33 -2.35 3.33 -14.38
CA ALA A 33 -2.67 4.65 -14.89
C ALA A 33 -3.27 5.58 -13.81
N ASP A 34 -4.11 5.04 -12.92
CA ASP A 34 -4.70 5.79 -11.80
C ASP A 34 -3.62 6.21 -10.79
N TRP A 35 -2.69 5.32 -10.47
CA TRP A 35 -1.56 5.64 -9.60
C TRP A 35 -0.66 6.69 -10.25
N GLN A 36 -0.37 6.57 -11.55
CA GLN A 36 0.42 7.57 -12.28
C GLN A 36 -0.18 8.96 -12.19
N ARG A 37 -1.50 9.10 -12.43
CA ARG A 37 -2.18 10.40 -12.32
C ARG A 37 -2.09 10.98 -10.91
N HIS A 38 -2.21 10.15 -9.87
CA HIS A 38 -2.02 10.61 -8.50
C HIS A 38 -0.59 11.10 -8.25
N LEU A 39 0.42 10.36 -8.72
CA LEU A 39 1.80 10.80 -8.58
C LEU A 39 2.00 12.11 -9.33
N GLU A 40 1.64 12.22 -10.60
CA GLU A 40 1.81 13.44 -11.41
C GLU A 40 1.12 14.67 -10.79
N ALA A 41 -0.03 14.50 -10.14
CA ALA A 41 -0.75 15.57 -9.47
C ALA A 41 -0.09 16.09 -8.17
N LEU A 42 0.91 15.38 -7.61
CA LEU A 42 1.62 15.82 -6.41
C LEU A 42 2.52 17.02 -6.71
N ALA A 43 2.21 18.15 -6.05
CA ALA A 43 3.05 19.33 -6.05
C ALA A 43 4.42 19.05 -5.40
N GLY A 44 5.47 19.73 -5.88
CA GLY A 44 6.86 19.57 -5.38
C GLY A 44 6.99 19.61 -3.85
N PRO A 45 6.44 20.62 -3.15
CA PRO A 45 6.50 20.68 -1.69
C PRO A 45 5.84 19.49 -0.96
N VAL A 46 4.83 18.85 -1.57
CA VAL A 46 4.21 17.64 -1.00
C VAL A 46 5.14 16.45 -1.16
N ARG A 47 5.81 16.32 -2.30
CA ARG A 47 6.82 15.26 -2.52
C ARG A 47 7.98 15.38 -1.56
N GLU A 48 8.49 16.59 -1.36
CA GLU A 48 9.56 16.88 -0.40
C GLU A 48 9.13 16.55 1.04
N LEU A 49 7.89 16.91 1.41
CA LEU A 49 7.33 16.57 2.71
C LEU A 49 7.27 15.05 2.92
N LEU A 50 6.76 14.31 1.93
CA LEU A 50 6.62 12.85 1.99
C LEU A 50 7.98 12.14 2.01
N ALA A 51 8.91 12.54 1.13
CA ALA A 51 10.26 11.98 1.08
C ALA A 51 11.04 12.20 2.38
N GLY A 52 10.74 13.29 3.10
CA GLY A 52 11.33 13.55 4.42
C GLY A 52 10.71 12.76 5.59
N ILE A 53 9.70 11.92 5.36
CA ILE A 53 9.20 10.97 6.37
C ILE A 53 10.11 9.73 6.31
N ASP A 54 11.32 9.81 6.87
CA ASP A 54 12.28 8.72 6.75
C ASP A 54 12.90 8.28 8.10
N ALA A 55 13.75 9.10 8.71
CA ALA A 55 14.76 8.64 9.67
C ALA A 55 14.15 7.95 10.89
N ASP A 56 13.14 8.58 11.51
CA ASP A 56 12.52 8.06 12.74
C ASP A 56 11.10 7.53 12.53
N ALA A 57 10.35 8.14 11.61
CA ALA A 57 8.93 7.83 11.41
C ALA A 57 8.70 6.45 10.78
N VAL A 58 9.53 6.05 9.80
CA VAL A 58 9.38 4.76 9.12
C VAL A 58 9.74 3.59 10.04
N PRO A 59 10.86 3.62 10.78
CA PRO A 59 11.13 2.63 11.81
C PRO A 59 9.99 2.56 12.84
N ALA A 60 9.58 3.69 13.42
CA ALA A 60 8.51 3.71 14.42
C ALA A 60 7.18 3.11 13.92
N ALA A 61 6.79 3.41 12.67
CA ALA A 61 5.59 2.82 12.06
C ALA A 61 5.73 1.30 11.89
N ALA A 62 6.90 0.80 11.50
CA ALA A 62 7.14 -0.64 11.38
C ALA A 62 7.15 -1.35 12.74
N ASP A 63 7.72 -0.72 13.78
CA ASP A 63 7.69 -1.20 15.16
C ASP A 63 6.25 -1.32 15.66
N HIS A 64 5.47 -0.25 15.53
CA HIS A 64 4.07 -0.21 15.92
C HIS A 64 3.24 -1.25 15.15
N PHE A 65 3.42 -1.33 13.82
CA PHE A 65 2.73 -2.29 12.97
C PHE A 65 2.92 -3.75 13.44
N TYR A 66 4.17 -4.19 13.63
CA TYR A 66 4.42 -5.58 14.03
C TYR A 66 4.15 -5.84 15.50
N GLY A 67 4.29 -4.86 16.39
CA GLY A 67 3.87 -5.00 17.79
C GLY A 67 2.38 -5.32 17.89
N VAL A 68 1.54 -4.52 17.21
CA VAL A 68 0.08 -4.70 17.22
C VAL A 68 -0.37 -6.01 16.55
N LEU A 69 0.38 -6.52 15.57
CA LEU A 69 0.08 -7.81 14.93
C LEU A 69 0.60 -9.02 15.71
N LEU A 70 1.72 -8.90 16.42
CA LEU A 70 2.21 -9.97 17.32
C LEU A 70 1.28 -10.15 18.53
N ASP A 71 0.69 -9.06 19.03
CA ASP A 71 -0.28 -9.10 20.14
C ASP A 71 -1.67 -9.64 19.74
N ASP A 72 -1.97 -9.74 18.44
CA ASP A 72 -3.24 -10.24 17.94
C ASP A 72 -3.19 -11.77 17.77
N PRO A 73 -4.00 -12.56 18.51
CA PRO A 73 -3.97 -14.02 18.46
C PRO A 73 -4.29 -14.65 17.10
N ARG A 74 -4.91 -13.90 16.18
CA ARG A 74 -5.17 -14.36 14.81
C ARG A 74 -3.97 -14.08 13.91
N ALA A 75 -3.35 -12.89 14.03
CA ALA A 75 -2.23 -12.50 13.20
C ALA A 75 -0.92 -13.18 13.62
N SER A 76 -0.71 -13.41 14.92
CA SER A 76 0.49 -14.08 15.45
C SER A 76 0.65 -15.52 14.95
N ARG A 77 -0.41 -16.16 14.43
CA ARG A 77 -0.33 -17.48 13.76
C ARG A 77 0.52 -17.47 12.48
N TYR A 78 0.75 -16.29 11.90
CA TYR A 78 1.50 -16.10 10.66
C TYR A 78 2.86 -15.44 10.89
N LEU A 79 3.22 -15.14 12.14
CA LEU A 79 4.36 -14.30 12.50
C LEU A 79 5.16 -14.93 13.64
N SER A 80 6.49 -14.87 13.57
CA SER A 80 7.37 -15.08 14.71
C SER A 80 8.18 -13.83 15.02
N PRO A 81 8.59 -13.58 16.27
CA PRO A 81 9.47 -12.46 16.62
C PRO A 81 10.76 -12.41 15.78
N GLU A 82 11.36 -13.57 15.51
CA GLU A 82 12.58 -13.71 14.69
C GLU A 82 12.29 -13.34 13.23
N GLN A 83 11.23 -13.89 12.65
CA GLN A 83 10.82 -13.59 11.28
C GLN A 83 10.52 -12.09 11.10
N VAL A 84 9.85 -11.49 12.08
CA VAL A 84 9.57 -10.05 12.12
C VAL A 84 10.87 -9.26 12.12
N ARG A 85 11.77 -9.54 13.06
CA ARG A 85 13.02 -8.80 13.24
C ARG A 85 13.94 -8.90 12.03
N GLU A 86 14.13 -10.11 11.51
CA GLU A 86 15.18 -10.40 10.53
C GLU A 86 14.76 -10.15 9.09
N ARG A 87 13.45 -10.25 8.79
CA ARG A 87 12.96 -10.20 7.41
C ARG A 87 11.85 -9.20 7.21
N LEU A 88 10.75 -9.31 7.95
CA LEU A 88 9.50 -8.60 7.61
C LEU A 88 9.59 -7.11 7.93
N LYS A 89 10.17 -6.74 9.08
CA LYS A 89 10.34 -5.35 9.50
C LYS A 89 11.29 -4.57 8.58
N PRO A 90 12.50 -5.06 8.26
CA PRO A 90 13.34 -4.40 7.25
C PRO A 90 12.66 -4.29 5.87
N SER A 91 11.90 -5.31 5.47
CA SER A 91 11.16 -5.29 4.20
C SER A 91 10.08 -4.21 4.17
N LEU A 92 9.27 -4.12 5.22
CA LEU A 92 8.23 -3.10 5.36
C LEU A 92 8.83 -1.68 5.36
N GLN A 93 9.95 -1.47 6.05
CA GLN A 93 10.62 -0.17 6.04
C GLN A 93 11.10 0.22 4.64
N ARG A 94 11.71 -0.70 3.90
CA ARG A 94 12.11 -0.44 2.50
C ARG A 94 10.90 -0.10 1.63
N TRP A 95 9.84 -0.89 1.76
CA TRP A 95 8.59 -0.66 1.01
C TRP A 95 7.96 0.71 1.32
N LEU A 96 7.91 1.11 2.60
CA LEU A 96 7.41 2.43 2.98
C LEU A 96 8.25 3.56 2.38
N ARG A 97 9.59 3.45 2.43
CA ARG A 97 10.48 4.46 1.81
C ARG A 97 10.27 4.55 0.31
N SER A 98 10.17 3.41 -0.39
CA SER A 98 9.88 3.38 -1.83
C SER A 98 8.54 4.01 -2.16
N LEU A 99 7.50 3.81 -1.35
CA LEU A 99 6.21 4.44 -1.55
C LEU A 99 6.22 5.95 -1.30
N LEU A 100 6.89 6.40 -0.24
CA LEU A 100 6.93 7.81 0.15
C LEU A 100 7.80 8.65 -0.79
N GLY A 101 8.83 8.06 -1.39
CA GLY A 101 9.70 8.68 -2.39
C GLY A 101 9.29 8.43 -3.84
N ALA A 102 8.14 7.80 -4.10
CA ALA A 102 7.77 7.33 -5.43
C ALA A 102 7.64 8.46 -6.47
N SER A 103 8.22 8.23 -7.64
CA SER A 103 8.01 8.99 -8.86
C SER A 103 7.26 8.14 -9.91
N PRO A 104 6.73 8.75 -10.98
CA PRO A 104 6.13 7.98 -12.08
C PRO A 104 7.07 6.91 -12.67
N ALA A 105 8.39 7.12 -12.62
CA ALA A 105 9.38 6.16 -13.12
C ALA A 105 9.47 4.87 -12.28
N ASP A 106 9.01 4.89 -11.04
CA ASP A 106 9.08 3.77 -10.11
C ASP A 106 7.84 2.86 -10.17
N LEU A 107 6.80 3.27 -10.90
CA LEU A 107 5.46 2.67 -10.84
C LEU A 107 5.44 1.20 -11.21
N ASP A 108 6.12 0.80 -12.28
CA ASP A 108 6.13 -0.60 -12.71
C ASP A 108 6.72 -1.51 -11.63
N THR A 109 7.82 -1.05 -11.01
CA THR A 109 8.49 -1.77 -9.92
C THR A 109 7.59 -1.85 -8.69
N LEU A 110 6.98 -0.72 -8.29
CA LEU A 110 6.08 -0.66 -7.14
C LEU A 110 4.83 -1.51 -7.35
N PHE A 111 4.24 -1.48 -8.55
CA PHE A 111 3.06 -2.27 -8.88
C PHE A 111 3.37 -3.76 -8.86
N ALA A 112 4.48 -4.18 -9.47
CA ALA A 112 4.95 -5.57 -9.41
C ALA A 112 5.20 -6.02 -7.95
N GLN A 113 5.75 -5.14 -7.11
CA GLN A 113 5.94 -5.42 -5.69
C GLN A 113 4.61 -5.59 -4.95
N GLN A 114 3.60 -4.74 -5.19
CA GLN A 114 2.27 -4.88 -4.58
C GLN A 114 1.61 -6.20 -4.99
N GLN A 115 1.68 -6.57 -6.27
CA GLN A 115 1.17 -7.86 -6.76
C GLN A 115 1.88 -9.03 -6.08
N HIS A 116 3.21 -8.99 -6.00
CA HIS A 116 3.98 -10.02 -5.33
C HIS A 116 3.58 -10.17 -3.85
N VAL A 117 3.44 -9.06 -3.12
CA VAL A 117 3.00 -9.06 -1.72
C VAL A 117 1.57 -9.63 -1.60
N GLY A 118 0.67 -9.25 -2.50
CA GLY A 118 -0.68 -9.82 -2.57
C GLY A 118 -0.67 -11.34 -2.80
N HIS A 119 0.14 -11.82 -3.73
CA HIS A 119 0.33 -13.26 -3.99
C HIS A 119 0.89 -13.99 -2.77
N VAL A 120 1.86 -13.40 -2.06
CA VAL A 120 2.41 -13.98 -0.84
C VAL A 120 1.31 -14.12 0.21
N HIS A 121 0.57 -13.04 0.51
CA HIS A 121 -0.54 -13.07 1.49
C HIS A 121 -1.60 -14.11 1.15
N ALA A 122 -2.01 -14.19 -0.12
CA ALA A 122 -2.98 -15.17 -0.58
C ALA A 122 -2.46 -16.60 -0.43
N ARG A 123 -1.20 -16.85 -0.82
CA ARG A 123 -0.58 -18.18 -0.76
C ARG A 123 -0.48 -18.73 0.67
N ILE A 124 -0.15 -17.88 1.65
CA ILE A 124 -0.07 -18.30 3.06
C ILE A 124 -1.43 -18.20 3.77
N GLY A 125 -2.48 -17.78 3.07
CA GLY A 125 -3.84 -17.73 3.61
C GLY A 125 -4.03 -16.67 4.71
N VAL A 126 -3.37 -15.51 4.60
CA VAL A 126 -3.61 -14.39 5.52
C VAL A 126 -5.02 -13.83 5.26
N PRO A 127 -5.89 -13.79 6.28
CA PRO A 127 -7.23 -13.23 6.16
C PRO A 127 -7.20 -11.78 5.69
N VAL A 128 -8.06 -11.45 4.72
CA VAL A 128 -8.10 -10.11 4.12
C VAL A 128 -8.39 -9.01 5.15
N ASP A 129 -9.16 -9.32 6.20
CA ASP A 129 -9.44 -8.39 7.30
C ASP A 129 -8.18 -8.03 8.10
N LEU A 130 -7.22 -8.95 8.25
CA LEU A 130 -5.93 -8.69 8.87
C LEU A 130 -5.04 -7.84 7.97
N VAL A 131 -5.05 -8.08 6.64
CA VAL A 131 -4.36 -7.21 5.67
C VAL A 131 -4.91 -5.78 5.75
N TYR A 132 -6.24 -5.61 5.78
CA TYR A 132 -6.86 -4.30 5.94
C TYR A 132 -6.55 -3.65 7.30
N ARG A 133 -6.48 -4.43 8.39
CA ARG A 133 -6.07 -3.93 9.70
C ARG A 133 -4.65 -3.38 9.66
N GLY A 134 -3.70 -4.15 9.11
CA GLY A 134 -2.33 -3.69 8.92
C GLY A 134 -2.26 -2.41 8.09
N GLY A 135 -2.96 -2.37 6.96
CA GLY A 135 -3.03 -1.18 6.12
C GLY A 135 -3.62 0.05 6.83
N ARG A 136 -4.58 -0.13 7.76
CA ARG A 136 -5.10 0.97 8.59
C ARG A 136 -4.04 1.51 9.55
N LEU A 137 -3.29 0.64 10.23
CA LEU A 137 -2.23 1.05 11.15
C LEU A 137 -1.19 1.92 10.44
N LEU A 138 -0.72 1.47 9.27
CA LEU A 138 0.26 2.23 8.47
C LEU A 138 -0.29 3.60 8.07
N LYS A 139 -1.54 3.67 7.60
CA LYS A 139 -2.16 4.96 7.25
C LYS A 139 -2.27 5.90 8.45
N GLN A 140 -2.56 5.39 9.64
CA GLN A 140 -2.63 6.20 10.86
C GLN A 140 -1.26 6.77 11.24
N ASP A 141 -0.22 5.94 11.20
CA ASP A 141 1.14 6.37 11.53
C ASP A 141 1.69 7.37 10.51
N LEU A 142 1.47 7.11 9.21
CA LEU A 142 1.85 8.03 8.15
C LEU A 142 1.09 9.36 8.26
N TYR A 143 -0.20 9.33 8.58
CA TYR A 143 -0.97 10.55 8.81
C TYR A 143 -0.41 11.37 9.98
N ALA A 144 -0.05 10.73 11.09
CA ALA A 144 0.58 11.39 12.22
C ALA A 144 1.94 12.00 11.82
N ALA A 145 2.77 11.26 11.08
CA ALA A 145 4.06 11.75 10.59
C ALA A 145 3.93 12.94 9.63
N ILE A 146 2.98 12.88 8.69
CA ILE A 146 2.64 13.99 7.79
C ILE A 146 2.24 15.21 8.61
N ARG A 147 1.36 15.05 9.61
CA ARG A 147 0.92 16.17 10.46
C ARG A 147 2.04 16.79 11.30
N ALA A 148 2.99 15.99 11.76
CA ALA A 148 4.12 16.48 12.54
C ALA A 148 5.09 17.32 11.69
N ARG A 149 5.22 17.01 10.40
CA ARG A 149 6.10 17.71 9.45
C ARG A 149 5.41 18.83 8.68
N ALA A 150 4.11 18.73 8.47
CA ALA A 150 3.36 19.72 7.70
C ALA A 150 3.43 21.07 8.42
N PRO A 151 3.75 22.15 7.70
CA PRO A 151 3.68 23.49 8.27
C PRO A 151 2.27 23.69 8.82
N THR A 152 2.17 24.10 10.08
CA THR A 152 0.88 24.41 10.69
C THR A 152 0.27 25.55 9.90
N ARG A 153 -0.74 25.29 9.05
CA ARG A 153 -1.66 26.34 8.61
C ARG A 153 -2.43 26.79 9.85
N ALA A 154 -1.82 27.73 10.56
CA ALA A 154 -2.31 28.51 11.66
C ALA A 154 -3.24 27.78 12.66
N ARG A 155 -2.73 27.54 13.88
CA ARG A 155 -3.53 27.60 15.11
C ARG A 155 -4.11 29.02 15.36
N ALA A 156 -4.40 29.80 14.32
CA ALA A 156 -5.00 31.13 14.41
C ALA A 156 -6.50 31.03 14.17
N ARG A 157 -7.21 30.58 15.19
CA ARG A 157 -8.54 31.09 15.52
C ARG A 157 -8.64 31.09 17.05
N THR A 158 -7.77 31.87 17.68
CA THR A 158 -8.16 32.51 18.94
C THR A 158 -9.23 33.52 18.56
N PRO A 159 -10.52 33.35 18.92
CA PRO A 159 -11.39 34.50 18.93
C PRO A 159 -10.84 35.41 20.04
N ALA A 160 -10.24 36.53 19.63
CA ALA A 160 -10.03 37.64 20.54
C ALA A 160 -11.42 37.97 21.14
N ARG A 161 -11.62 37.63 22.41
CA ARG A 161 -12.74 38.17 23.19
C ARG A 161 -12.47 39.66 23.33
N SER A 162 -12.95 40.42 22.34
CA SER A 162 -13.24 41.84 22.53
C SER A 162 -14.45 41.92 23.45
N THR A 163 -14.21 42.06 24.74
CA THR A 163 -15.22 42.58 25.68
C THR A 163 -14.95 44.07 25.84
N ALA A 164 -15.38 44.84 24.85
CA ALA A 164 -15.66 46.26 25.00
C ALA A 164 -17.17 46.47 24.87
N ARG A 165 -17.79 46.86 26.00
CA ARG A 165 -19.12 47.48 26.24
C ARG A 165 -19.74 46.86 27.50
N SER A 166 -20.26 47.60 28.48
CA SER A 166 -20.53 49.02 28.62
C SER A 166 -20.54 49.35 30.11
N ALA A 167 -19.96 50.50 30.48
CA ALA A 167 -20.34 51.18 31.70
C ALA A 167 -21.75 51.77 31.49
N CYS A 168 -22.72 51.30 32.26
CA CYS A 168 -23.94 52.05 32.53
C CYS A 168 -24.51 51.61 33.89
N SER A 169 -24.82 52.61 34.72
CA SER A 169 -25.74 52.59 35.87
C SER A 169 -25.22 52.04 37.21
N ARG A 170 -24.70 52.93 38.08
CA ARG A 170 -25.49 53.60 39.14
C ARG A 170 -24.67 54.72 39.77
#